data_AF-A0A0V1I6D3-F1
#
_entry.id   AF-A0A0V1I6D3-F1
#
_cell.length_a   1.000
_cell.length_b   1.000
_cell.length_c   1.000
_cell.angle_alpha   90.00
_cell.angle_beta   90.00
_cell.angle_gamma   90.00
#
_symmetry.space_group_name_H-M   'P 1'
#
loop_
_entity.id
_entity.type
_entity.pdbx_description
1 polymer ?
#
loop_
_entity_poly.entity_id
_entity_poly.type
_entity_poly.pdbx_seq_one_letter_code
_entity_poly.pdbx_strand_id
1 'polypeptide(L)'
;MFKRVLSRKLKKDLKVWTTRDTKLKSDCRILGRNIKLITSPISVSGDASTLENDVSQWAVTEPGNIFCAIDKPYHKSQRKEPALAVCIDDATIFTRFNDLVTGTDACN
;
A
#
# COMPACT_ATOMS: atom_id res chain seq x y z
N MET A 1 4.24 2.46 -12.51
CA MET A 1 3.65 1.63 -13.57
C MET A 1 2.63 0.65 -13.02
N PHE A 2 3.01 -0.17 -12.04
CA PHE A 2 2.17 -1.23 -11.47
C PHE A 2 0.84 -0.72 -10.86
N LYS A 3 0.88 0.34 -10.02
CA LYS A 3 -0.34 0.95 -9.44
C LYS A 3 -1.40 1.29 -10.50
N ARG A 4 -0.98 1.86 -11.63
CA ARG A 4 -1.87 2.21 -12.75
C ARG A 4 -2.48 0.96 -13.40
N VAL A 5 -1.70 -0.13 -13.51
CA VAL A 5 -2.19 -1.40 -14.06
C VAL A 5 -3.23 -2.01 -13.13
N LEU A 6 -2.90 -2.15 -11.83
CA LEU A 6 -3.84 -2.71 -10.86
C LEU A 6 -5.10 -1.86 -10.69
N SER A 7 -4.96 -0.54 -10.53
CA SER A 7 -6.13 0.34 -10.38
C SER A 7 -7.07 0.25 -11.58
N ARG A 8 -6.54 0.12 -12.80
CA ARG A 8 -7.35 -0.10 -14.02
C ARG A 8 -8.01 -1.48 -14.05
N LYS A 9 -7.30 -2.52 -13.62
CA LYS A 9 -7.82 -3.90 -13.60
C LYS A 9 -8.90 -4.09 -12.55
N LEU A 10 -8.69 -3.53 -11.37
CA LEU A 10 -9.62 -3.58 -10.24
C LEU A 10 -10.75 -2.55 -10.36
N LYS A 11 -10.60 -1.51 -11.21
CA LYS A 11 -11.49 -0.35 -11.31
C LYS A 11 -11.69 0.37 -9.96
N LYS A 12 -10.62 0.43 -9.17
CA LYS A 12 -10.59 1.00 -7.82
C LYS A 12 -9.31 1.80 -7.61
N ASP A 13 -9.35 2.76 -6.69
CA ASP A 13 -8.14 3.40 -6.21
C ASP A 13 -7.39 2.46 -5.27
N LEU A 14 -6.06 2.57 -5.26
CA LEU A 14 -5.18 1.78 -4.41
C LEU A 14 -4.55 2.68 -3.35
N LYS A 15 -4.76 2.34 -2.09
CA LYS A 15 -3.94 2.78 -0.96
C LYS A 15 -2.68 1.92 -0.93
N VAL A 16 -1.53 2.60 -1.02
CA VAL A 16 -0.21 1.95 -1.10
C VAL A 16 0.65 2.48 0.03
N TRP A 17 1.34 1.57 0.71
CA TRP A 17 2.29 1.88 1.77
C TRP A 17 3.68 2.19 1.18
N THR A 18 4.37 3.18 1.74
CA THR A 18 5.75 3.52 1.35
C THR A 18 6.31 4.59 2.28
N THR A 19 7.09 4.18 3.26
CA THR A 19 7.74 5.11 4.20
C THR A 19 9.21 5.35 3.90
N ARG A 20 9.82 4.47 3.10
CA ARG A 20 11.26 4.52 2.78
C ARG A 20 11.62 5.46 1.63
N ASP A 21 10.71 5.64 0.68
CA ASP A 21 10.96 6.48 -0.50
C ASP A 21 10.52 7.92 -0.20
N THR A 22 11.50 8.80 0.05
CA THR A 22 11.28 10.24 0.31
C THR A 22 10.54 10.94 -0.84
N LYS A 23 10.68 10.45 -2.08
CA LYS A 23 9.93 10.97 -3.22
C LYS A 23 8.48 10.48 -3.19
N LEU A 24 8.21 9.26 -2.76
CA LEU A 24 6.84 8.79 -2.55
C LEU A 24 6.15 9.48 -1.36
N LYS A 25 6.91 9.80 -0.31
CA LYS A 25 6.45 10.67 0.77
C LYS A 25 6.01 12.04 0.24
N SER A 26 6.78 12.63 -0.68
CA SER A 26 6.38 13.89 -1.34
C SER A 26 5.16 13.73 -2.25
N ASP A 27 5.01 12.58 -2.92
CA ASP A 27 3.89 12.30 -3.82
C ASP A 27 2.57 12.06 -3.06
N CYS A 28 2.61 11.79 -1.75
CA CYS A 28 1.44 11.75 -0.85
C CYS A 28 0.64 13.07 -0.86
N ARG A 29 1.32 14.21 -1.08
CA ARG A 29 0.68 15.54 -1.18
C ARG A 29 -0.05 15.77 -2.50
N ILE A 30 0.20 14.94 -3.52
CA ILE A 30 -0.34 15.16 -4.86
C ILE A 30 -1.78 14.65 -4.90
N LEU A 31 -2.73 15.58 -5.06
CA LEU A 31 -4.15 15.30 -5.30
C LEU A 31 -4.32 14.27 -6.43
N GLY A 32 -5.13 13.23 -6.17
CA GLY A 32 -5.41 12.15 -7.12
C GLY A 32 -4.37 11.01 -7.15
N ARG A 33 -3.29 11.07 -6.36
CA ARG A 33 -2.35 9.93 -6.26
C ARG A 33 -2.73 8.90 -5.21
N ASN A 34 -3.67 9.15 -4.30
CA ASN A 34 -4.16 8.20 -3.30
C ASN A 34 -3.03 7.38 -2.62
N ILE A 35 -1.96 8.06 -2.22
CA ILE A 35 -0.88 7.47 -1.41
C ILE A 35 -1.16 7.91 0.03
N LYS A 36 -1.18 6.96 0.97
CA LYS A 36 -1.30 7.24 2.40
C LYS A 36 -0.05 6.71 3.09
N LEU A 37 0.55 7.53 3.93
CA LEU A 37 1.66 7.10 4.78
C LEU A 37 1.06 6.52 6.05
N ILE A 38 1.53 5.35 6.47
CA ILE A 38 1.05 4.66 7.66
C ILE A 38 2.13 4.76 8.72
N THR A 39 1.73 5.02 9.96
CA THR A 39 2.63 5.06 11.12
C THR A 39 3.19 3.66 11.39
N SER A 40 4.50 3.55 11.51
CA SER A 40 5.18 2.34 12.02
C SER A 40 5.28 2.38 13.54
N PRO A 41 5.26 1.23 14.25
CA PRO A 41 5.09 -0.12 13.72
C PRO A 41 3.63 -0.50 13.48
N ILE A 42 3.39 -1.41 12.52
CA ILE A 42 2.12 -2.15 12.45
C ILE A 42 2.27 -3.43 13.28
N SER A 43 1.22 -3.88 13.98
CA SER A 43 1.29 -5.11 14.80
C SER A 43 0.40 -6.19 14.24
N VAL A 44 0.98 -7.31 13.83
CA VAL A 44 0.25 -8.50 13.36
C VAL A 44 0.30 -9.55 14.46
N SER A 45 -0.84 -9.84 15.07
CA SER A 45 -0.95 -10.86 16.13
C SER A 45 0.02 -10.67 17.32
N GLY A 46 0.37 -9.43 17.64
CA GLY A 46 1.32 -9.09 18.71
C GLY A 46 2.76 -8.88 18.23
N ASP A 47 3.09 -9.33 17.02
CA ASP A 47 4.41 -9.11 16.42
C ASP A 47 4.46 -7.74 15.74
N ALA A 48 5.36 -6.87 16.21
CA ALA A 48 5.56 -5.55 15.65
C ALA A 48 6.43 -5.62 14.38
N SER A 49 5.86 -5.19 13.25
CA SER A 49 6.59 -4.94 12.02
C SER A 49 6.94 -3.47 11.92
N THR A 50 8.22 -3.15 12.06
CA THR A 50 8.73 -1.79 11.96
C THR A 50 8.92 -1.37 10.51
N LEU A 51 9.19 -0.08 10.30
CA LEU A 51 9.51 0.52 9.02
C LEU A 51 10.59 -0.24 8.24
N GLU A 52 11.62 -0.67 8.96
CA GLU A 52 12.82 -1.34 8.47
C GLU A 52 12.55 -2.80 8.12
N ASN A 53 11.50 -3.39 8.69
CA ASN A 53 11.15 -4.79 8.52
C ASN A 53 10.01 -5.02 7.54
N ASP A 54 9.05 -4.09 7.41
CA ASP A 54 8.01 -4.22 6.40
C ASP A 54 8.52 -3.76 5.02
N VAL A 55 8.38 -4.64 4.04
CA VAL A 55 8.88 -4.53 2.66
C VAL A 55 7.94 -3.75 1.72
N SER A 56 6.77 -3.31 2.19
CA SER A 56 5.82 -2.49 1.44
C SER A 56 5.28 -3.15 0.17
N GLN A 57 5.09 -4.46 0.27
CA GLN A 57 4.66 -5.33 -0.80
C GLN A 57 3.17 -5.68 -0.71
N TRP A 58 2.37 -4.69 -0.33
CA TRP A 58 0.93 -4.85 -0.18
C TRP A 58 0.17 -3.55 -0.47
N ALA A 59 -1.11 -3.68 -0.83
CA ALA A 59 -2.01 -2.55 -1.07
C ALA A 59 -3.45 -2.95 -0.73
N VAL A 60 -4.27 -1.95 -0.40
CA VAL A 60 -5.72 -2.12 -0.25
C VAL A 60 -6.45 -1.14 -1.15
N THR A 61 -7.69 -1.45 -1.54
CA THR A 61 -8.49 -0.57 -2.39
C THR A 61 -9.27 0.49 -1.59
N GLU A 62 -9.58 1.62 -2.21
CA GLU A 62 -10.52 2.61 -1.66
C GLU A 62 -11.51 3.09 -2.73
N PRO A 63 -12.82 3.14 -2.41
CA PRO A 63 -13.48 2.30 -1.40
C PRO A 63 -13.45 0.83 -1.85
N GLY A 64 -13.21 -0.13 -0.95
CA GLY A 64 -13.31 -1.52 -1.35
C GLY A 64 -12.98 -2.55 -0.29
N ASN A 65 -13.13 -3.81 -0.68
CA ASN A 65 -12.91 -5.01 0.12
C ASN A 65 -11.72 -5.82 -0.41
N ILE A 66 -10.87 -5.19 -1.22
CA ILE A 66 -9.76 -5.87 -1.90
C ILE A 66 -8.44 -5.56 -1.20
N PHE A 67 -7.78 -6.63 -0.78
CA PHE A 67 -6.37 -6.64 -0.38
C PHE A 67 -5.52 -7.22 -1.52
N CYS A 68 -4.33 -6.68 -1.76
CA CYS A 68 -3.38 -7.21 -2.73
C CYS A 68 -2.00 -7.39 -2.10
N ALA A 69 -1.42 -8.58 -2.27
CA ALA A 69 0.01 -8.84 -2.08
C ALA A 69 0.74 -8.65 -3.42
N ILE A 70 1.91 -8.02 -3.39
CA ILE A 70 2.61 -7.52 -4.58
C ILE A 70 4.07 -7.94 -4.52
N ASP A 71 4.58 -8.57 -5.57
CA ASP A 71 5.97 -9.06 -5.58
C ASP A 71 7.04 -7.96 -5.70
N LYS A 72 6.66 -6.76 -6.15
CA LYS A 72 7.54 -5.59 -6.31
C LYS A 72 7.13 -4.45 -5.39
N PRO A 73 8.07 -3.86 -4.64
CA PRO A 73 7.78 -2.69 -3.82
C PRO A 73 7.30 -1.52 -4.70
N TYR A 74 6.46 -0.67 -4.13
CA TYR A 74 6.06 0.55 -4.80
C TYR A 74 7.20 1.57 -4.71
N HIS A 75 7.71 1.98 -5.87
CA HIS A 75 8.71 3.05 -6.01
C HIS A 75 8.23 4.07 -7.04
N LYS A 76 8.61 5.35 -6.87
CA LYS A 76 8.26 6.39 -7.86
C LYS A 76 8.85 6.06 -9.24
N SER A 77 10.10 5.62 -9.25
CA SER A 77 10.77 5.07 -10.43
C SER A 77 10.74 3.56 -10.34
N GLN A 78 9.93 2.91 -11.17
CA GLN A 78 9.88 1.45 -11.26
C GLN A 78 10.67 0.99 -12.49
N ARG A 79 11.44 -0.08 -12.33
CA ARG A 79 12.10 -0.75 -13.46
C ARG A 79 11.04 -1.32 -14.40
N LYS A 80 11.37 -1.37 -15.70
CA LYS A 80 10.53 -2.03 -16.71
C LYS A 80 10.79 -3.54 -16.64
N GLU A 81 10.22 -4.18 -15.64
CA GLU A 81 10.33 -5.63 -15.41
C GLU A 81 8.95 -6.24 -15.14
N PRO A 82 8.78 -7.56 -15.35
CA PRO A 82 7.58 -8.27 -14.94
C PRO A 82 7.32 -8.11 -13.44
N ALA A 83 6.04 -8.01 -13.09
CA ALA A 83 5.56 -7.93 -11.71
C ALA A 83 4.21 -8.66 -11.60
N LEU A 84 3.91 -9.15 -10.40
CA LEU A 84 2.72 -9.91 -10.06
C LEU A 84 2.01 -9.27 -8.86
N ALA A 85 0.67 -9.31 -8.90
CA ALA A 85 -0.14 -9.09 -7.72
C ALA A 85 -1.12 -10.23 -7.56
N VAL A 86 -1.31 -10.67 -6.32
CA VAL A 86 -2.43 -11.51 -5.92
C VAL A 86 -3.39 -10.63 -5.14
N CYS A 87 -4.59 -10.45 -5.67
CA CYS A 87 -5.63 -9.64 -5.04
C CYS A 87 -6.79 -10.52 -4.60
N ILE A 88 -7.25 -10.32 -3.38
CA ILE A 88 -8.32 -11.07 -2.73
C ILE A 88 -9.44 -10.09 -2.42
N ASP A 89 -10.64 -10.34 -2.96
CA ASP A 89 -11.86 -9.57 -2.71
C ASP A 89 -12.64 -10.23 -1.57
N ASP A 90 -12.28 -9.85 -0.34
CA ASP A 90 -12.86 -10.39 0.87
C ASP A 90 -12.88 -9.29 1.95
N ALA A 91 -14.08 -8.93 2.39
CA ALA A 91 -14.28 -7.85 3.34
C ALA A 91 -13.63 -8.14 4.70
N THR A 92 -13.60 -9.40 5.14
CA THR A 92 -12.99 -9.80 6.41
C THR A 92 -11.48 -9.62 6.36
N ILE A 93 -10.84 -10.02 5.25
CA ILE A 93 -9.39 -9.79 5.05
C ILE A 93 -9.09 -8.30 4.94
N PHE A 94 -9.87 -7.56 4.15
CA PHE A 94 -9.70 -6.11 4.01
C PHE A 94 -9.80 -5.39 5.35
N THR A 95 -10.87 -5.64 6.13
CA THR A 95 -11.06 -5.03 7.44
C THR A 95 -9.91 -5.38 8.36
N ARG A 96 -9.49 -6.65 8.39
CA ARG A 96 -8.37 -7.07 9.22
C ARG A 96 -7.10 -6.29 8.89
N PHE A 97 -6.76 -6.12 7.61
CA PHE A 97 -5.59 -5.33 7.20
C PHE A 97 -5.74 -3.84 7.51
N ASN A 98 -6.94 -3.29 7.34
CA ASN A 98 -7.21 -1.90 7.65
C ASN A 98 -7.10 -1.61 9.17
N ASP A 99 -7.42 -2.58 10.04
CA ASP A 99 -7.25 -2.47 11.49
C ASP A 99 -5.77 -2.50 11.93
N LEU A 100 -4.89 -3.17 11.17
CA LEU A 100 -3.44 -3.15 11.42
C LEU A 100 -2.85 -1.75 11.20
N VAL A 101 -3.55 -0.90 10.44
CA VAL A 101 -3.19 0.49 10.17
C VAL A 101 -3.65 1.35 11.34
N THR A 102 -2.82 1.43 12.38
CA THR A 102 -3.13 2.13 13.64
C THR A 102 -3.06 3.66 13.54
N GLY A 103 -2.52 4.19 12.45
CA GLY A 103 -2.43 5.62 12.20
C GLY A 103 -1.89 5.95 10.81
N THR A 104 -2.17 7.17 10.35
CA THR A 104 -1.56 7.70 9.13
C THR A 104 -0.63 8.83 9.47
N ASP A 105 0.60 8.78 8.95
CA ASP A 105 1.52 9.90 9.06
C ASP A 105 1.08 11.03 8.15
N ALA A 106 1.28 12.27 8.63
CA ALA A 106 1.10 13.43 7.79
C ALA A 106 2.07 13.35 6.59
N CYS A 107 1.60 13.76 5.41
CA CYS A 107 2.44 13.89 4.21
C CYS A 107 3.43 15.06 4.37
N ASN A 108 4.27 15.06 5.41
CA ASN A 108 5.20 16.14 5.80
C ASN A 108 6.58 15.99 5.17
#